data_AF-A0A838MTU2-F1
#
_entry.id   AF-A0A838MTU2-F1
#
_cell.length_a   1.000
_cell.length_b   1.000
_cell.length_c   1.000
_cell.angle_alpha   90.00
_cell.angle_beta   90.00
_cell.angle_gamma   90.00
#
_symmetry.space_group_name_H-M   'P 1'
#
loop_
_entity.id
_entity.type
_entity.pdbx_description
1 polymer ?
#
loop_
_entity_poly.entity_id
_entity_poly.type
_entity_poly.pdbx_seq_one_letter_code
_entity_poly.pdbx_strand_id
1 'polypeptide(L)'
;MAISLLTVNTFSSPLSRTSNAPRLSAADESFLEDLSRRSFRYFLEQTHPDTGLTLDRARADGSIHNENQRHTASIAATGFGLTALCIAAERGWIEPEEARERVRTALRFFAGRAPHERGWFYHWMDWRNGERRWQSELSSIDTALLLNGMLTARGYFRHDREIVRLATVIYERIDFRWILNGHPTLLSHGWYPDRGFIKHRWDTYSEQLSLLLLAIGSPAHPITPGAWRAWERKRITYANFTYMHAHPPLFIHQYSHAWVDFRNRRENWYPFTDYFENSVKATHAHKAFCLDLSDEFPGYTENVWGITASDSAKGYVAWGGPPRHPRIDGTVVPCAAGGSLMFTPDIALPALRT
;
A
#
# COMPACT_ATOMS: atom_id res chain seq x y z
N MET A 1 14.16 2.93 -22.57
CA MET A 1 15.25 2.81 -21.57
C MET A 1 14.54 2.36 -20.33
N ALA A 2 14.59 1.05 -20.05
CA ALA A 2 13.54 0.33 -19.34
C ALA A 2 13.32 0.85 -17.91
N ILE A 3 12.04 0.91 -17.52
CA ILE A 3 11.53 1.22 -16.18
C ILE A 3 12.36 0.50 -15.11
N SER A 4 13.29 1.23 -14.50
CA SER A 4 13.91 0.83 -13.24
C SER A 4 12.91 1.16 -12.13
N LEU A 5 12.14 0.15 -11.74
CA LEU A 5 11.55 0.10 -10.42
C LEU A 5 12.70 0.21 -9.41
N LEU A 6 12.62 1.17 -8.49
CA LEU A 6 13.60 1.40 -7.43
C LEU A 6 13.72 0.17 -6.52
N THR A 7 14.48 -0.83 -6.95
CA THR A 7 15.13 -1.77 -6.04
C THR A 7 16.38 -1.08 -5.52
N VAL A 8 16.39 -0.70 -4.25
CA VAL A 8 17.63 -0.39 -3.54
C VAL A 8 18.43 -1.68 -3.46
N ASN A 9 19.22 -1.96 -4.50
CA ASN A 9 20.15 -3.07 -4.57
C ASN A 9 21.36 -2.75 -3.70
N THR A 10 21.43 -3.36 -2.53
CA THR A 10 22.72 -3.73 -1.94
C THR A 10 22.83 -5.25 -2.01
N PHE A 11 23.95 -5.72 -2.56
CA PHE A 11 24.35 -7.09 -2.90
C PHE A 11 24.11 -7.51 -4.36
N SER A 12 25.23 -7.50 -5.09
CA SER A 12 25.39 -8.01 -6.45
C SER A 12 25.36 -9.54 -6.45
N SER A 13 24.50 -10.13 -7.28
CA SER A 13 24.69 -11.47 -7.84
C SER A 13 24.07 -11.52 -9.23
N PRO A 14 24.79 -12.02 -10.25
CA PRO A 14 24.28 -12.05 -11.62
C PRO A 14 23.40 -13.30 -11.77
N LEU A 15 22.08 -13.14 -11.60
CA LEU A 15 21.13 -14.18 -11.94
C LEU A 15 20.45 -13.85 -13.27
N SER A 16 20.53 -14.86 -14.14
CA SER A 16 20.06 -14.94 -15.53
C SER A 16 18.77 -14.16 -15.81
N ARG A 17 18.85 -13.22 -16.76
CA ARG A 17 17.69 -12.53 -17.33
C ARG A 17 17.01 -13.45 -18.33
N THR A 18 16.00 -14.18 -17.89
CA THR A 18 14.91 -14.64 -18.76
C THR A 18 13.65 -13.90 -18.36
N SER A 19 13.54 -12.62 -18.74
CA SER A 19 12.29 -11.87 -18.59
C SER A 19 11.59 -11.78 -19.95
N ASN A 20 10.56 -12.59 -20.16
CA ASN A 20 9.52 -12.37 -21.18
C ASN A 20 8.59 -11.20 -20.80
N ALA A 21 9.12 -10.19 -20.09
CA ALA A 21 8.33 -9.00 -19.77
C ALA A 21 7.99 -8.27 -21.07
N PRO A 22 6.71 -7.90 -21.31
CA PRO A 22 6.35 -7.18 -22.51
C PRO A 22 7.19 -5.91 -22.61
N ARG A 23 7.85 -5.72 -23.76
CA ARG A 23 8.59 -4.48 -24.01
C ARG A 23 7.57 -3.36 -24.19
N LEU A 24 7.60 -2.42 -23.26
CA LEU A 24 6.83 -1.19 -23.37
C LEU A 24 7.34 -0.39 -24.59
N SER A 25 6.41 0.13 -25.39
CA SER A 25 6.75 1.05 -26.48
C SER A 25 7.15 2.42 -25.90
N ALA A 26 7.77 3.26 -26.72
CA ALA A 26 8.08 4.64 -26.30
C ALA A 26 6.80 5.43 -25.93
N ALA A 27 5.68 5.15 -26.62
CA ALA A 27 4.39 5.76 -26.29
C ALA A 27 3.83 5.26 -24.95
N ASP A 28 4.11 4.01 -24.56
CA ASP A 28 3.74 3.46 -23.26
C ASP A 28 4.60 4.05 -22.15
N GLU A 29 5.91 4.15 -22.36
CA GLU A 29 6.83 4.80 -21.43
C GLU A 29 6.40 6.28 -21.20
N SER A 30 6.09 7.02 -22.26
CA SER A 30 5.64 8.42 -22.14
C SER A 30 4.28 8.56 -21.44
N PHE A 31 3.33 7.66 -21.71
CA PHE A 31 2.02 7.68 -21.05
C PHE A 31 2.17 7.40 -19.55
N LEU A 32 2.92 6.36 -19.19
CA LEU A 32 3.13 5.99 -17.80
C LEU A 32 3.91 7.06 -17.02
N GLU A 33 4.83 7.75 -17.67
CA GLU A 33 5.55 8.90 -17.09
C GLU A 33 4.58 10.05 -16.77
N ASP A 34 3.71 10.44 -17.71
CA ASP A 34 2.70 11.48 -17.48
C ASP A 34 1.71 11.08 -16.38
N LEU A 35 1.17 9.86 -16.43
CA LEU A 35 0.25 9.33 -15.42
C LEU A 35 0.90 9.32 -14.03
N SER A 36 2.14 8.85 -13.92
CA SER A 36 2.85 8.78 -12.65
C SER A 36 3.15 10.18 -12.09
N ARG A 37 3.58 11.11 -12.94
CA ARG A 37 3.85 12.49 -12.54
C ARG A 37 2.58 13.21 -12.08
N ARG A 38 1.45 13.01 -12.76
CA ARG A 38 0.14 13.56 -12.34
C ARG A 38 -0.35 12.93 -11.05
N SER A 39 -0.18 11.63 -10.88
CA SER A 39 -0.51 10.93 -9.64
C SER A 39 0.34 11.44 -8.46
N PHE A 40 1.62 11.72 -8.69
CA PHE A 40 2.50 12.31 -7.68
C PHE A 40 2.02 13.68 -7.18
N ARG A 41 1.36 14.49 -8.02
CA ARG A 41 0.84 15.81 -7.61
C ARG A 41 -0.11 15.72 -6.41
N TYR A 42 -0.85 14.62 -6.27
CA TYR A 42 -1.65 14.39 -5.06
C TYR A 42 -0.77 14.48 -3.79
N PHE A 43 0.34 13.75 -3.74
CA PHE A 43 1.22 13.75 -2.58
C PHE A 43 1.94 15.09 -2.39
N LEU A 44 2.25 15.80 -3.48
CA LEU A 44 2.87 17.11 -3.42
C LEU A 44 1.92 18.18 -2.86
N GLU A 45 0.69 18.21 -3.36
CA GLU A 45 -0.31 19.25 -3.10
C GLU A 45 -1.13 18.97 -1.83
N GLN A 46 -1.33 17.69 -1.48
CA GLN A 46 -2.20 17.26 -0.37
C GLN A 46 -1.41 16.86 0.88
N THR A 47 -0.15 17.26 1.00
CA THR A 47 0.69 17.03 2.18
C THR A 47 0.95 18.33 2.93
N HIS A 48 0.68 18.33 4.23
CA HIS A 48 0.85 19.51 5.07
C HIS A 48 2.35 19.85 5.21
N PRO A 49 2.77 21.11 4.96
CA PRO A 49 4.19 21.47 4.91
C PRO A 49 4.89 21.39 6.27
N ASP A 50 4.17 21.50 7.39
CA ASP A 50 4.78 21.50 8.74
C ASP A 50 4.76 20.14 9.44
N THR A 51 3.86 19.22 9.06
CA THR A 51 3.72 17.91 9.69
C THR A 51 4.14 16.78 8.76
N GLY A 52 4.15 17.02 7.45
CA GLY A 52 4.37 15.99 6.44
C GLY A 52 3.22 14.97 6.34
N LEU A 53 2.08 15.22 7.01
CA LEU A 53 0.89 14.38 6.91
C LEU A 53 0.16 14.60 5.58
N THR A 54 -0.14 13.53 4.87
CA THR A 54 -0.92 13.54 3.63
C THR A 54 -2.40 13.35 3.93
N LEU A 55 -3.26 14.19 3.33
CA LEU A 55 -4.72 14.06 3.43
C LEU A 55 -5.18 12.66 3.02
N ASP A 56 -6.26 12.20 3.64
CA ASP A 56 -6.92 10.92 3.34
C ASP A 56 -7.54 10.91 1.93
N ARG A 57 -7.98 12.09 1.47
CA ARG A 57 -8.71 12.26 0.21
C ARG A 57 -8.60 13.67 -0.34
N ALA A 58 -8.80 13.78 -1.65
CA ALA A 58 -9.03 15.04 -2.35
C ALA A 58 -10.13 14.87 -3.40
N ARG A 59 -10.84 15.96 -3.71
CA ARG A 59 -11.86 15.96 -4.76
C ARG A 59 -11.23 16.33 -6.10
N ALA A 60 -11.59 15.60 -7.14
CA ALA A 60 -11.05 15.81 -8.48
C ALA A 60 -11.39 17.20 -9.06
N ASP A 61 -12.49 17.81 -8.60
CA ASP A 61 -12.91 19.17 -8.97
C ASP A 61 -12.21 20.28 -8.15
N GLY A 62 -11.32 19.91 -7.22
CA GLY A 62 -10.64 20.83 -6.32
C GLY A 62 -11.52 21.42 -5.22
N SER A 63 -12.79 21.00 -5.11
CA SER A 63 -13.68 21.50 -4.05
C SER A 63 -13.25 20.98 -2.68
N ILE A 64 -13.42 21.84 -1.67
CA ILE A 64 -13.02 21.54 -0.29
C ILE A 64 -14.05 20.60 0.34
N HIS A 65 -13.57 19.57 1.04
CA HIS A 65 -14.43 18.69 1.83
C HIS A 65 -15.10 19.42 3.01
N ASN A 66 -16.11 18.82 3.63
CA ASN A 66 -16.71 19.38 4.84
C ASN A 66 -15.71 19.45 6.01
N GLU A 67 -16.10 20.16 7.07
CA GLU A 67 -15.28 20.40 8.27
C GLU A 67 -14.68 19.11 8.86
N ASN A 68 -15.48 18.05 8.86
CA ASN A 68 -15.13 16.75 9.44
C ASN A 68 -14.05 16.01 8.62
N GLN A 69 -13.92 16.30 7.32
CA GLN A 69 -13.04 15.59 6.38
C GLN A 69 -11.85 16.40 5.90
N ARG A 70 -11.97 17.72 5.70
CA ARG A 70 -10.95 18.54 5.00
C ARG A 70 -9.59 18.66 5.69
N HIS A 71 -9.49 18.21 6.93
CA HIS A 71 -8.24 18.23 7.70
C HIS A 71 -7.82 16.83 8.16
N THR A 72 -8.46 15.79 7.64
CA THR A 72 -8.15 14.42 8.05
C THR A 72 -7.08 13.83 7.14
N ALA A 73 -5.92 13.53 7.72
CA ALA A 73 -4.82 12.81 7.09
C ALA A 73 -4.89 11.31 7.36
N SER A 74 -4.35 10.53 6.43
CA SER A 74 -4.10 9.08 6.59
C SER A 74 -2.60 8.84 6.70
N ILE A 75 -2.18 8.07 7.71
CA ILE A 75 -0.78 7.71 7.86
C ILE A 75 -0.33 6.71 6.79
N ALA A 76 -1.23 5.87 6.26
CA ALA A 76 -0.92 5.02 5.13
C ALA A 76 -0.68 5.84 3.86
N ALA A 77 -1.54 6.83 3.57
CA ALA A 77 -1.34 7.76 2.46
C ALA A 77 0.00 8.50 2.60
N THR A 78 0.36 8.89 3.83
CA THR A 78 1.65 9.51 4.14
C THR A 78 2.82 8.56 3.83
N GLY A 79 2.71 7.27 4.16
CA GLY A 79 3.69 6.24 3.80
C GLY A 79 3.91 6.13 2.30
N PHE A 80 2.83 6.01 1.51
CA PHE A 80 2.91 6.04 0.06
C PHE A 80 3.53 7.35 -0.46
N GLY A 81 3.18 8.49 0.14
CA GLY A 81 3.71 9.81 -0.20
C GLY A 81 5.23 9.93 0.01
N LEU A 82 5.76 9.36 1.09
CA LEU A 82 7.21 9.33 1.33
C LEU A 82 7.97 8.54 0.25
N THR A 83 7.40 7.42 -0.21
CA THR A 83 7.95 6.68 -1.36
C THR A 83 7.80 7.49 -2.65
N ALA A 84 6.66 8.17 -2.86
CA ALA A 84 6.43 8.99 -4.03
C ALA A 84 7.40 10.17 -4.12
N LEU A 85 7.80 10.78 -2.99
CA LEU A 85 8.86 11.81 -2.93
C LEU A 85 10.21 11.26 -3.40
N CYS A 86 10.55 10.01 -3.03
CA CYS A 86 11.79 9.38 -3.49
C CYS A 86 11.77 9.13 -5.01
N ILE A 87 10.63 8.66 -5.54
CA ILE A 87 10.44 8.49 -6.99
C ILE A 87 10.54 9.84 -7.71
N ALA A 88 9.89 10.88 -7.18
CA ALA A 88 9.87 12.20 -7.79
C ALA A 88 11.27 12.85 -7.82
N ALA A 89 12.08 12.66 -6.77
CA ALA A 89 13.47 13.08 -6.75
C ALA A 89 14.31 12.34 -7.80
N GLU A 90 14.16 11.01 -7.88
CA GLU A 90 14.89 10.18 -8.85
C GLU A 90 14.52 10.50 -10.31
N ARG A 91 13.24 10.82 -10.54
CA ARG A 91 12.70 11.15 -11.87
C ARG A 91 12.85 12.63 -12.23
N GLY A 92 13.35 13.48 -11.33
CA GLY A 92 13.48 14.91 -11.55
C GLY A 92 12.14 15.65 -11.69
N TRP A 93 11.08 15.17 -11.05
CA TRP A 93 9.78 15.85 -11.03
C TRP A 93 9.74 17.03 -10.06
N ILE A 94 10.57 16.98 -9.03
CA ILE A 94 10.85 18.05 -8.06
C ILE A 94 12.33 18.09 -7.75
N GLU A 95 12.80 19.19 -7.16
CA GLU A 95 14.19 19.31 -6.73
C GLU A 95 14.53 18.28 -5.65
N PRO A 96 15.67 17.57 -5.74
CA PRO A 96 16.04 16.56 -4.75
C PRO A 96 16.14 17.07 -3.31
N GLU A 97 16.52 18.34 -3.10
CA GLU A 97 16.53 18.96 -1.77
C GLU A 97 15.11 19.21 -1.23
N GLU A 98 14.18 19.59 -2.10
CA GLU A 98 12.78 19.75 -1.70
C GLU A 98 12.19 18.42 -1.22
N ALA A 99 12.45 17.34 -1.98
CA ALA A 99 12.02 16.00 -1.58
C ALA A 99 12.61 15.59 -0.23
N ARG A 100 13.90 15.84 -0.03
CA ARG A 100 14.63 15.55 1.21
C ARG A 100 14.04 16.28 2.41
N GLU A 101 13.74 17.58 2.28
CA GLU A 101 13.23 18.36 3.41
C GLU A 101 11.78 18.02 3.75
N ARG A 102 10.95 17.67 2.75
CA ARG A 102 9.61 17.10 2.99
C ARG A 102 9.67 15.78 3.75
N VAL A 103 10.61 14.89 3.41
CA VAL A 103 10.85 13.65 4.16
C VAL A 103 11.28 13.95 5.60
N ARG A 104 12.25 14.85 5.81
CA ARG A 104 12.69 15.25 7.17
C ARG A 104 11.54 15.81 7.99
N THR A 105 10.70 16.64 7.40
CA THR A 105 9.51 17.22 8.06
C THR A 105 8.61 16.11 8.61
N ALA A 106 8.22 15.16 7.77
CA ALA A 106 7.39 14.03 8.18
C ALA A 106 8.08 13.21 9.29
N LEU A 107 9.34 12.87 9.12
CA LEU A 107 10.10 12.08 10.09
C LEU A 107 10.27 12.80 11.44
N ARG A 108 10.53 14.11 11.44
CA ARG A 108 10.60 14.93 12.67
C ARG A 108 9.25 14.93 13.38
N PHE A 109 8.15 15.07 12.64
CA PHE A 109 6.80 15.00 13.19
C PHE A 109 6.52 13.64 13.84
N PHE A 110 6.73 12.52 13.13
CA PHE A 110 6.46 11.19 13.68
C PHE A 110 7.42 10.79 14.81
N ALA A 111 8.66 11.28 14.80
CA ALA A 111 9.60 10.98 15.87
C ALA A 111 9.30 11.73 17.17
N GLY A 112 8.71 12.93 17.11
CA GLY A 112 8.62 13.83 18.27
C GLY A 112 7.25 14.42 18.61
N ARG A 113 6.28 14.45 17.68
CA ARG A 113 4.98 15.12 17.88
C ARG A 113 3.77 14.22 17.67
N ALA A 114 3.85 13.25 16.74
CA ALA A 114 2.72 12.39 16.42
C ALA A 114 2.30 11.56 17.65
N PRO A 115 1.02 11.58 18.06
CA PRO A 115 0.55 10.78 19.18
C PRO A 115 0.62 9.28 18.83
N HIS A 116 1.13 8.50 19.78
CA HIS A 116 1.31 7.06 19.61
C HIS A 116 1.21 6.35 20.96
N GLU A 117 0.87 5.06 20.95
CA GLU A 117 1.04 4.15 22.10
C GLU A 117 2.02 3.06 21.68
N ARG A 118 3.11 2.87 22.44
CA ARG A 118 4.12 1.83 22.14
C ARG A 118 4.65 1.89 20.69
N GLY A 119 4.76 3.09 20.14
CA GLY A 119 5.17 3.37 18.76
C GLY A 119 4.07 3.27 17.71
N TRP A 120 2.93 2.65 18.00
CA TRP A 120 1.81 2.53 17.06
C TRP A 120 1.07 3.85 16.88
N PHE A 121 0.75 4.20 15.63
CA PHE A 121 0.13 5.49 15.28
C PHE A 121 -1.35 5.34 14.90
N TYR A 122 -2.13 6.40 15.13
CA TYR A 122 -3.53 6.46 14.75
C TYR A 122 -3.68 6.43 13.23
N HIS A 123 -4.65 5.66 12.72
CA HIS A 123 -4.97 5.58 11.30
C HIS A 123 -5.21 6.97 10.70
N TRP A 124 -6.10 7.73 11.33
CA TRP A 124 -6.45 9.08 10.93
C TRP A 124 -6.05 10.12 11.99
N MET A 125 -5.39 11.17 11.53
CA MET A 125 -4.91 12.30 12.32
C MET A 125 -5.33 13.63 11.70
N ASP A 126 -5.46 14.69 12.50
CA ASP A 126 -5.62 16.04 11.97
C ASP A 126 -4.28 16.46 11.36
N TRP A 127 -4.27 16.76 10.07
CA TRP A 127 -3.02 17.04 9.35
C TRP A 127 -2.26 18.28 9.87
N ARG A 128 -2.94 19.18 10.61
CA ARG A 128 -2.32 20.41 11.16
C ARG A 128 -1.51 20.14 12.42
N ASN A 129 -2.02 19.27 13.31
CA ASN A 129 -1.49 19.12 14.67
C ASN A 129 -1.23 17.66 15.09
N GLY A 130 -1.74 16.67 14.35
CA GLY A 130 -1.58 15.25 14.64
C GLY A 130 -2.64 14.63 15.54
N GLU A 131 -3.64 15.38 16.01
CA GLU A 131 -4.67 14.87 16.91
C GLU A 131 -5.47 13.73 16.28
N ARG A 132 -5.81 12.71 17.06
CA ARG A 132 -6.64 11.56 16.65
C ARG A 132 -7.97 12.04 16.03
N ARG A 133 -8.30 11.57 14.83
CA ARG A 133 -9.57 11.89 14.13
C ARG A 133 -10.50 10.69 14.10
N TRP A 134 -11.81 10.96 14.03
CA TRP A 134 -12.88 9.95 13.88
C TRP A 134 -12.87 8.80 14.88
N GLN A 135 -12.35 9.04 16.09
CA GLN A 135 -12.16 7.99 17.10
C GLN A 135 -11.38 6.79 16.53
N SER A 136 -10.46 7.03 15.59
CA SER A 136 -9.67 6.03 14.89
C SER A 136 -8.85 5.17 15.85
N GLU A 137 -8.57 3.94 15.44
CA GLU A 137 -7.64 3.06 16.13
C GLU A 137 -6.20 3.51 15.90
N LEU A 138 -5.32 3.09 16.80
CA LEU A 138 -3.95 2.79 16.41
C LEU A 138 -4.01 1.58 15.48
N SER A 139 -3.66 1.78 14.22
CA SER A 139 -3.80 0.74 13.19
C SER A 139 -2.47 0.07 12.93
N SER A 140 -2.48 -1.27 13.00
CA SER A 140 -1.26 -2.04 12.75
C SER A 140 -0.84 -1.96 11.28
N ILE A 141 -1.80 -1.99 10.35
CA ILE A 141 -1.49 -1.98 8.93
C ILE A 141 -1.12 -0.59 8.44
N ASP A 142 -1.82 0.45 8.86
CA ASP A 142 -1.51 1.82 8.42
C ASP A 142 -0.15 2.28 8.97
N THR A 143 0.20 1.85 10.20
CA THR A 143 1.56 2.04 10.74
C THR A 143 2.60 1.29 9.91
N ALA A 144 2.34 0.05 9.46
CA ALA A 144 3.26 -0.68 8.60
C ALA A 144 3.45 -0.03 7.23
N LEU A 145 2.37 0.48 6.61
CA LEU A 145 2.43 1.20 5.34
C LEU A 145 3.22 2.52 5.48
N LEU A 146 3.02 3.24 6.59
CA LEU A 146 3.84 4.41 6.95
C LEU A 146 5.33 4.05 7.05
N LEU A 147 5.64 3.00 7.83
CA LEU A 147 7.02 2.54 8.03
C LEU A 147 7.68 2.12 6.73
N ASN A 148 6.98 1.42 5.84
CA ASN A 148 7.50 1.06 4.54
C ASN A 148 8.00 2.31 3.78
N GLY A 149 7.19 3.37 3.74
CA GLY A 149 7.56 4.65 3.15
C GLY A 149 8.78 5.30 3.81
N MET A 150 8.81 5.35 5.15
CA MET A 150 9.93 5.90 5.92
C MET A 150 11.23 5.13 5.68
N LEU A 151 11.16 3.80 5.61
CA LEU A 151 12.32 2.94 5.40
C LEU A 151 12.82 2.99 3.95
N THR A 152 11.92 3.17 2.96
CA THR A 152 12.31 3.52 1.59
C THR A 152 13.06 4.84 1.56
N ALA A 153 12.54 5.88 2.21
CA ALA A 153 13.18 7.18 2.26
C ALA A 153 14.55 7.12 2.98
N ARG A 154 14.65 6.32 4.05
CA ARG A 154 15.93 6.01 4.70
C ARG A 154 16.95 5.38 3.75
N GLY A 155 16.53 4.42 2.93
CA GLY A 155 17.42 3.78 1.95
C GLY A 155 17.82 4.70 0.81
N TYR A 156 16.87 5.50 0.31
CA TYR A 156 17.10 6.45 -0.79
C TYR A 156 18.06 7.58 -0.35
N PHE A 157 17.73 8.27 0.74
CA PHE A 157 18.52 9.36 1.32
C PHE A 157 19.54 8.85 2.36
N ARG A 158 20.18 7.70 2.12
CA ARG A 158 21.11 7.03 3.07
C ARG A 158 22.30 7.88 3.56
N HIS A 159 22.65 8.95 2.85
CA HIS A 159 23.72 9.88 3.23
C HIS A 159 23.24 11.03 4.12
N ASP A 160 21.93 11.18 4.27
CA ASP A 160 21.32 12.12 5.19
C ASP A 160 21.23 11.50 6.59
N ARG A 161 22.14 11.92 7.47
CA ARG A 161 22.23 11.38 8.84
C ARG A 161 20.96 11.61 9.66
N GLU A 162 20.21 12.67 9.39
CA GLU A 162 18.98 12.95 10.12
C GLU A 162 17.86 12.01 9.70
N ILE A 163 17.64 11.85 8.39
CA ILE A 163 16.65 10.90 7.85
C ILE A 163 16.95 9.49 8.34
N VAL A 164 18.21 9.06 8.26
CA VAL A 164 18.62 7.72 8.72
C VAL A 164 18.32 7.53 10.20
N ARG A 165 18.69 8.50 11.04
CA ARG A 165 18.47 8.42 12.49
C ARG A 165 16.97 8.41 12.83
N LEU A 166 16.19 9.34 12.27
CA LEU A 166 14.77 9.48 12.61
C LEU A 166 13.95 8.26 12.17
N ALA A 167 14.11 7.80 10.93
CA ALA A 167 13.41 6.62 10.43
C ALA A 167 13.77 5.37 11.25
N THR A 168 15.03 5.23 11.67
CA THR A 168 15.48 4.13 12.53
C THR A 168 14.84 4.19 13.91
N VAL A 169 14.87 5.36 14.56
CA VAL A 169 14.24 5.57 15.87
C VAL A 169 12.73 5.31 15.84
N ILE A 170 12.04 5.69 14.76
CA ILE A 170 10.60 5.43 14.63
C ILE A 170 10.35 3.92 14.50
N TYR A 171 11.08 3.23 13.61
CA TYR A 171 10.91 1.80 13.41
C TYR A 171 11.25 0.97 14.65
N GLU A 172 12.34 1.30 15.34
CA GLU A 172 12.77 0.64 16.58
C GLU A 172 11.81 0.86 17.75
N ARG A 173 11.02 1.94 17.73
CA ARG A 173 10.02 2.24 18.76
C ARG A 173 8.79 1.33 18.69
N ILE A 174 8.52 0.71 17.53
CA ILE A 174 7.30 -0.09 17.35
C ILE A 174 7.40 -1.38 18.16
N ASP A 175 6.57 -1.50 19.19
CA ASP A 175 6.47 -2.71 20.00
C ASP A 175 5.56 -3.73 19.31
N PHE A 176 6.13 -4.53 18.40
CA PHE A 176 5.38 -5.60 17.73
C PHE A 176 4.96 -6.74 18.66
N ARG A 177 5.59 -6.87 19.85
CA ARG A 177 5.15 -7.86 20.85
C ARG A 177 3.89 -7.40 21.57
N TRP A 178 3.76 -6.10 21.82
CA TRP A 178 2.57 -5.53 22.44
C TRP A 178 1.31 -5.71 21.58
N ILE A 179 1.38 -5.47 20.26
CA ILE A 179 0.21 -5.59 19.37
C ILE A 179 -0.26 -7.04 19.18
N LEU A 180 0.54 -8.04 19.56
CA LEU A 180 0.08 -9.43 19.63
C LEU A 180 -1.04 -9.61 20.66
N ASN A 181 -1.14 -8.73 21.66
CA ASN A 181 -2.14 -8.79 22.72
C ASN A 181 -2.27 -10.22 23.29
N GLY A 182 -1.13 -10.77 23.75
CA GLY A 182 -1.03 -12.11 24.32
C GLY A 182 -1.13 -13.29 23.34
N HIS A 183 -1.43 -13.08 22.05
CA HIS A 183 -1.46 -14.16 21.07
C HIS A 183 -0.02 -14.60 20.71
N PRO A 184 0.26 -15.90 20.54
CA PRO A 184 1.61 -16.37 20.24
C PRO A 184 2.20 -15.91 18.89
N THR A 185 1.40 -15.40 17.95
CA THR A 185 1.78 -15.27 16.53
C THR A 185 0.96 -14.27 15.72
N LEU A 186 -0.36 -14.18 15.94
CA LEU A 186 -1.25 -13.33 15.17
C LEU A 186 -1.36 -11.92 15.77
N LEU A 187 -0.95 -10.92 15.00
CA LEU A 187 -1.07 -9.51 15.36
C LEU A 187 -2.55 -9.09 15.38
N SER A 188 -2.93 -8.24 16.34
CA SER A 188 -4.23 -7.55 16.31
C SER A 188 -4.27 -6.52 15.16
N HIS A 189 -5.45 -6.24 14.63
CA HIS A 189 -5.63 -5.16 13.65
C HIS A 189 -5.33 -3.77 14.24
N GLY A 190 -5.45 -3.61 15.55
CA GLY A 190 -5.25 -2.33 16.18
C GLY A 190 -5.72 -2.25 17.62
N TRP A 191 -5.69 -1.04 18.15
CA TRP A 191 -6.07 -0.76 19.53
C TRP A 191 -6.72 0.62 19.65
N TYR A 192 -7.73 0.73 20.51
CA TYR A 192 -8.39 1.98 20.85
C TYR A 192 -8.07 2.36 22.31
N PRO A 193 -7.74 3.63 22.60
CA PRO A 193 -7.59 4.13 23.97
C PRO A 193 -8.76 3.83 24.89
N ASP A 194 -9.96 3.94 24.33
CA ASP A 194 -11.24 3.84 25.03
C ASP A 194 -11.78 2.40 25.11
N ARG A 195 -11.31 1.49 24.26
CA ARG A 195 -11.90 0.14 24.09
C ARG A 195 -10.91 -1.01 24.14
N GLY A 196 -9.60 -0.74 24.15
CA GLY A 196 -8.58 -1.77 24.10
C GLY A 196 -8.36 -2.33 22.69
N PHE A 197 -7.82 -3.55 22.62
CA PHE A 197 -7.46 -4.18 21.35
C PHE A 197 -8.68 -4.59 20.52
N ILE A 198 -8.54 -4.45 19.20
CA ILE A 198 -9.51 -4.96 18.23
C ILE A 198 -9.52 -6.49 18.29
N LYS A 199 -10.72 -7.07 18.29
CA LYS A 199 -10.93 -8.53 18.31
C LYS A 199 -10.33 -9.22 17.06
N HIS A 200 -10.44 -8.56 15.90
CA HIS A 200 -9.90 -9.04 14.64
C HIS A 200 -8.37 -9.09 14.65
N ARG A 201 -7.85 -10.14 14.01
CA ARG A 201 -6.43 -10.43 13.89
C ARG A 201 -6.13 -10.75 12.43
N TRP A 202 -4.87 -10.60 12.06
CA TRP A 202 -4.39 -10.91 10.71
C TRP A 202 -4.27 -12.43 10.49
N ASP A 203 -5.41 -13.11 10.51
CA ASP A 203 -5.56 -14.58 10.54
C ASP A 203 -5.89 -15.18 9.17
N THR A 204 -6.11 -14.36 8.15
CA THR A 204 -6.40 -14.76 6.76
C THR A 204 -5.62 -13.88 5.77
N TYR A 205 -5.50 -14.30 4.51
CA TYR A 205 -4.77 -13.53 3.49
C TYR A 205 -5.40 -12.16 3.20
N SER A 206 -4.63 -11.09 3.41
CA SER A 206 -4.99 -9.70 3.14
C SER A 206 -3.72 -8.92 2.73
N GLU A 207 -3.67 -7.61 2.96
CA GLU A 207 -2.55 -6.71 2.66
C GLU A 207 -1.34 -6.83 3.62
N GLN A 208 -1.37 -7.73 4.62
CA GLN A 208 -0.48 -7.74 5.79
C GLN A 208 0.96 -8.24 5.58
N LEU A 209 1.35 -8.68 4.39
CA LEU A 209 2.64 -9.36 4.22
C LEU A 209 3.83 -8.47 4.63
N SER A 210 3.81 -7.19 4.26
CA SER A 210 4.84 -6.23 4.68
C SER A 210 4.82 -5.94 6.18
N LEU A 211 3.64 -5.88 6.81
CA LEU A 211 3.50 -5.79 8.28
C LEU A 211 4.21 -6.96 8.97
N LEU A 212 4.00 -8.20 8.49
CA LEU A 212 4.65 -9.38 9.06
C LEU A 212 6.17 -9.34 8.87
N LEU A 213 6.66 -8.91 7.70
CA LEU A 213 8.10 -8.80 7.44
C LEU A 213 8.76 -7.74 8.32
N LEU A 214 8.13 -6.58 8.51
CA LEU A 214 8.58 -5.56 9.45
C LEU A 214 8.59 -6.09 10.89
N ALA A 215 7.54 -6.78 11.30
CA ALA A 215 7.44 -7.30 12.66
C ALA A 215 8.49 -8.38 12.96
N ILE A 216 8.76 -9.28 12.01
CA ILE A 216 9.77 -10.33 12.14
C ILE A 216 11.19 -9.73 12.05
N GLY A 217 11.39 -8.75 11.17
CA GLY A 217 12.66 -8.08 10.94
C GLY A 217 12.95 -6.92 11.89
N SER A 218 12.12 -6.69 12.91
CA SER A 218 12.33 -5.60 13.86
C SER A 218 13.60 -5.84 14.70
N PRO A 219 14.55 -4.90 14.77
CA PRO A 219 15.76 -5.09 15.56
C PRO A 219 15.53 -4.90 17.08
N ALA A 220 14.44 -4.24 17.48
CA ALA A 220 14.16 -3.92 18.89
C ALA A 220 13.07 -4.82 19.50
N HIS A 221 11.95 -4.99 18.81
CA HIS A 221 10.78 -5.71 19.33
C HIS A 221 10.29 -6.81 18.36
N PRO A 222 11.15 -7.75 17.91
CA PRO A 222 10.74 -8.74 16.93
C PRO A 222 9.69 -9.72 17.48
N ILE A 223 8.79 -10.14 16.59
CA ILE A 223 7.95 -11.33 16.78
C ILE A 223 8.61 -12.55 16.14
N THR A 224 8.12 -13.75 16.46
CA THR A 224 8.73 -14.98 15.93
C THR A 224 8.39 -15.15 14.44
N PRO A 225 9.28 -15.78 13.64
CA PRO A 225 8.97 -16.16 12.26
C PRO A 225 7.75 -17.08 12.10
N GLY A 226 7.27 -17.69 13.20
CA GLY A 226 6.02 -18.45 13.22
C GLY A 226 4.79 -17.62 12.84
N ALA A 227 4.83 -16.30 13.07
CA ALA A 227 3.77 -15.37 12.65
C ALA A 227 3.49 -15.42 11.14
N TRP A 228 4.53 -15.60 10.32
CA TRP A 228 4.40 -15.75 8.87
C TRP A 228 3.55 -16.97 8.46
N ARG A 229 3.52 -18.02 9.29
CA ARG A 229 2.83 -19.28 8.99
C ARG A 229 1.49 -19.42 9.70
N ALA A 230 1.13 -18.47 10.57
CA ALA A 230 0.01 -18.61 11.51
C ALA A 230 -1.38 -18.32 10.91
N TRP A 231 -1.43 -17.66 9.76
CA TRP A 231 -2.68 -17.27 9.10
C TRP A 231 -3.10 -18.22 7.98
N GLU A 232 -4.40 -18.29 7.73
CA GLU A 232 -5.04 -19.19 6.77
C GLU A 232 -4.74 -18.78 5.32
N ARG A 233 -4.25 -19.75 4.53
CA ARG A 233 -3.96 -19.60 3.10
C ARG A 233 -5.10 -20.16 2.25
N LYS A 234 -6.32 -19.67 2.48
CA LYS A 234 -7.51 -20.04 1.70
C LYS A 234 -7.31 -19.68 0.23
N ARG A 235 -7.70 -20.59 -0.66
CA ARG A 235 -7.64 -20.41 -2.11
C ARG A 235 -9.03 -20.53 -2.72
N ILE A 236 -9.28 -19.73 -3.74
CA ILE A 236 -10.46 -19.84 -4.58
C ILE A 236 -10.04 -20.04 -6.03
N THR A 237 -10.98 -20.51 -6.85
CA THR A 237 -10.80 -20.63 -8.30
C THR A 237 -11.87 -19.80 -9.00
N TYR A 238 -11.45 -18.94 -9.93
CA TYR A 238 -12.36 -18.17 -10.78
C TYR A 238 -11.77 -18.07 -12.19
N ALA A 239 -12.58 -18.30 -13.22
CA ALA A 239 -12.14 -18.29 -14.62
C ALA A 239 -10.81 -19.04 -14.87
N ASN A 240 -10.67 -20.23 -14.27
CA ASN A 240 -9.46 -21.09 -14.29
C ASN A 240 -8.24 -20.58 -13.52
N PHE A 241 -8.31 -19.42 -12.89
CA PHE A 241 -7.24 -18.89 -12.03
C PHE A 241 -7.46 -19.33 -10.58
N THR A 242 -6.48 -20.05 -10.01
CA THR A 242 -6.49 -20.44 -8.59
C THR A 242 -5.46 -19.63 -7.81
N TYR A 243 -5.93 -18.88 -6.82
CA TYR A 243 -5.13 -17.92 -6.04
C TYR A 243 -5.63 -17.84 -4.60
N MET A 244 -4.78 -17.33 -3.70
CA MET A 244 -5.16 -17.08 -2.31
C MET A 244 -6.09 -15.88 -2.22
N HIS A 245 -7.16 -16.00 -1.46
CA HIS A 245 -8.14 -14.94 -1.32
C HIS A 245 -8.88 -15.10 0.01
N ALA A 246 -9.05 -13.99 0.74
CA ALA A 246 -9.94 -13.93 1.89
C ALA A 246 -11.00 -12.82 1.77
N HIS A 247 -10.68 -11.71 1.10
CA HIS A 247 -11.53 -10.53 1.03
C HIS A 247 -11.68 -9.98 -0.40
N PRO A 248 -12.87 -9.48 -0.79
CA PRO A 248 -13.15 -9.06 -2.17
C PRO A 248 -12.26 -7.95 -2.78
N PRO A 249 -11.77 -6.94 -2.05
CA PRO A 249 -11.02 -5.84 -2.65
C PRO A 249 -9.67 -6.27 -3.24
N LEU A 250 -9.37 -5.85 -4.49
CA LEU A 250 -8.13 -6.23 -5.17
C LEU A 250 -6.86 -5.69 -4.49
N PHE A 251 -6.96 -4.60 -3.72
CA PHE A 251 -5.79 -3.94 -3.12
C PHE A 251 -4.99 -4.84 -2.17
N ILE A 252 -5.61 -5.89 -1.60
CA ILE A 252 -4.94 -6.85 -0.71
C ILE A 252 -3.78 -7.57 -1.43
N HIS A 253 -3.87 -7.68 -2.76
CA HIS A 253 -2.85 -8.24 -3.63
C HIS A 253 -1.77 -7.24 -4.08
N GLN A 254 -1.95 -5.95 -3.77
CA GLN A 254 -1.14 -4.87 -4.34
C GLN A 254 -0.23 -4.23 -3.29
N TYR A 255 -0.76 -3.86 -2.13
CA TYR A 255 -0.08 -2.94 -1.21
C TYR A 255 1.29 -3.44 -0.75
N SER A 256 1.40 -4.69 -0.30
CA SER A 256 2.70 -5.22 0.13
C SER A 256 3.73 -5.29 -1.01
N HIS A 257 3.30 -5.45 -2.25
CA HIS A 257 4.20 -5.47 -3.42
C HIS A 257 4.74 -4.09 -3.80
N ALA A 258 4.17 -3.00 -3.27
CA ALA A 258 4.69 -1.65 -3.51
C ALA A 258 6.09 -1.43 -2.88
N TRP A 259 6.44 -2.23 -1.86
CA TRP A 259 7.73 -2.11 -1.15
C TRP A 259 8.54 -3.39 -1.09
N VAL A 260 7.90 -4.55 -1.20
CA VAL A 260 8.57 -5.85 -1.13
C VAL A 260 8.54 -6.50 -2.49
N ASP A 261 9.73 -6.72 -3.06
CA ASP A 261 9.85 -7.45 -4.31
C ASP A 261 9.74 -8.96 -4.07
N PHE A 262 8.57 -9.51 -4.39
CA PHE A 262 8.28 -10.94 -4.30
C PHE A 262 8.63 -11.72 -5.58
N ARG A 263 9.10 -11.06 -6.65
CA ARG A 263 9.43 -11.75 -7.91
C ARG A 263 10.56 -12.76 -7.68
N ASN A 264 10.41 -13.94 -8.28
CA ASN A 264 11.36 -15.04 -8.12
C ASN A 264 11.58 -15.47 -6.66
N ARG A 265 10.61 -15.18 -5.77
CA ARG A 265 10.62 -15.60 -4.36
C ARG A 265 9.43 -16.50 -4.09
N ARG A 266 9.74 -17.75 -3.74
CA ARG A 266 8.76 -18.77 -3.39
C ARG A 266 9.00 -19.23 -1.96
N GLU A 267 7.92 -19.39 -1.20
CA GLU A 267 8.02 -20.03 0.12
C GLU A 267 8.59 -21.44 -0.02
N ASN A 268 9.44 -21.83 0.94
CA ASN A 268 9.98 -23.18 1.06
C ASN A 268 9.13 -24.10 1.94
N TRP A 269 7.90 -23.69 2.27
CA TRP A 269 6.98 -24.42 3.14
C TRP A 269 5.60 -24.47 2.47
N TYR A 270 4.89 -25.59 2.64
CA TYR A 270 3.55 -25.81 2.06
C TYR A 270 2.62 -24.65 2.39
N PRO A 271 1.92 -24.03 1.42
CA PRO A 271 1.65 -24.52 0.07
C PRO A 271 2.65 -24.03 -0.98
N PHE A 272 3.86 -23.65 -0.58
CA PHE A 272 4.96 -23.18 -1.44
C PHE A 272 4.54 -21.99 -2.30
N THR A 273 3.93 -21.00 -1.65
CA THR A 273 3.34 -19.85 -2.32
C THR A 273 4.42 -19.01 -3.00
N ASP A 274 4.20 -18.71 -4.28
CA ASP A 274 4.80 -17.56 -4.93
C ASP A 274 3.79 -16.41 -4.87
N TYR A 275 4.12 -15.37 -4.12
CA TYR A 275 3.19 -14.25 -3.88
C TYR A 275 3.04 -13.35 -5.11
N PHE A 276 4.06 -13.23 -5.95
CA PHE A 276 3.97 -12.44 -7.18
C PHE A 276 3.03 -13.14 -8.18
N GLU A 277 3.26 -14.44 -8.43
CA GLU A 277 2.38 -15.24 -9.27
C GLU A 277 0.95 -15.34 -8.72
N ASN A 278 0.79 -15.32 -7.39
CA ASN A 278 -0.51 -15.26 -6.75
C ASN A 278 -1.27 -13.98 -7.13
N SER A 279 -0.60 -12.83 -7.08
CA SER A 279 -1.20 -11.52 -7.41
C SER A 279 -1.43 -11.34 -8.93
N VAL A 280 -0.60 -11.95 -9.78
CA VAL A 280 -0.86 -12.09 -11.24
C VAL A 280 -2.18 -12.82 -11.46
N LYS A 281 -2.35 -14.01 -10.87
CA LYS A 281 -3.56 -14.83 -10.99
C LYS A 281 -4.80 -14.12 -10.42
N ALA A 282 -4.66 -13.45 -9.28
CA ALA A 282 -5.73 -12.67 -8.68
C ALA A 282 -6.20 -11.54 -9.61
N THR A 283 -5.26 -10.85 -10.27
CA THR A 283 -5.60 -9.76 -11.21
C THR A 283 -6.33 -10.28 -12.44
N HIS A 284 -5.88 -11.37 -13.06
CA HIS A 284 -6.60 -11.97 -14.19
C HIS A 284 -7.99 -12.49 -13.79
N ALA A 285 -8.10 -13.15 -12.63
CA ALA A 285 -9.38 -13.58 -12.08
C ALA A 285 -10.33 -12.40 -11.86
N HIS A 286 -9.82 -11.30 -11.34
CA HIS A 286 -10.58 -10.09 -11.08
C HIS A 286 -11.07 -9.40 -12.36
N LYS A 287 -10.21 -9.31 -13.39
CA LYS A 287 -10.63 -8.82 -14.71
C LYS A 287 -11.73 -9.70 -15.30
N ALA A 288 -11.56 -11.01 -15.30
CA ALA A 288 -12.59 -11.95 -15.78
C ALA A 288 -13.91 -11.76 -15.01
N PHE A 289 -13.83 -11.60 -13.69
CA PHE A 289 -15.01 -11.31 -12.86
C PHE A 289 -15.70 -10.00 -13.26
N CYS A 290 -14.95 -8.92 -13.55
CA CYS A 290 -15.55 -7.68 -14.05
C CYS A 290 -16.22 -7.85 -15.42
N LEU A 291 -15.66 -8.69 -16.30
CA LEU A 291 -16.26 -8.97 -17.60
C LEU A 291 -17.55 -9.78 -17.48
N ASP A 292 -17.63 -10.73 -16.54
CA ASP A 292 -18.86 -11.47 -16.26
C ASP A 292 -19.97 -10.56 -15.67
N LEU A 293 -19.60 -9.40 -15.11
CA LEU A 293 -20.54 -8.38 -14.66
C LEU A 293 -21.06 -7.49 -15.80
N SER A 294 -20.53 -7.62 -17.03
CA SER A 294 -20.90 -6.74 -18.16
C SER A 294 -22.35 -6.90 -18.62
N ASP A 295 -22.98 -8.07 -18.40
CA ASP A 295 -24.40 -8.29 -18.67
C ASP A 295 -25.30 -7.37 -17.82
N GLU A 296 -24.89 -7.05 -16.59
CA GLU A 296 -25.61 -6.16 -15.68
C GLU A 296 -25.10 -4.73 -15.74
N PHE A 297 -23.78 -4.55 -15.93
CA PHE A 297 -23.12 -3.25 -16.02
C PHE A 297 -22.35 -3.15 -17.35
N PRO A 298 -23.02 -2.76 -18.46
CA PRO A 298 -22.41 -2.73 -19.80
C PRO A 298 -21.20 -1.81 -19.97
N GLY A 299 -20.89 -0.98 -18.96
CA GLY A 299 -19.68 -0.17 -18.92
C GLY A 299 -18.40 -0.98 -18.66
N TYR A 300 -18.51 -2.19 -18.09
CA TYR A 300 -17.35 -3.08 -17.99
C TYR A 300 -17.02 -3.66 -19.37
N THR A 301 -15.78 -3.48 -19.79
CA THR A 301 -15.26 -3.96 -21.08
C THR A 301 -13.83 -4.48 -20.89
N GLU A 302 -13.24 -5.02 -21.96
CA GLU A 302 -11.86 -5.53 -21.95
C GLU A 302 -10.84 -4.52 -21.41
N ASN A 303 -11.10 -3.22 -21.61
CA ASN A 303 -10.26 -2.11 -21.17
C ASN A 303 -10.92 -1.23 -20.09
N VAL A 304 -12.12 -1.55 -19.61
CA VAL A 304 -12.77 -0.81 -18.53
C VAL A 304 -13.15 -1.81 -17.47
N TRP A 305 -12.28 -1.99 -16.47
CA TRP A 305 -12.44 -2.99 -15.42
C TRP A 305 -11.70 -2.55 -14.15
N GLY A 306 -12.02 -3.21 -13.05
CA GLY A 306 -11.34 -3.02 -11.77
C GLY A 306 -12.25 -2.46 -10.69
N ILE A 307 -12.39 -3.21 -9.61
CA ILE A 307 -13.18 -2.89 -8.43
C ILE A 307 -12.30 -3.18 -7.21
N THR A 308 -12.09 -2.18 -6.38
CA THR A 308 -11.42 -2.33 -5.09
C THR A 308 -12.01 -1.33 -4.11
N ALA A 309 -11.66 -1.42 -2.83
CA ALA A 309 -12.21 -0.55 -1.80
C ALA A 309 -12.06 0.94 -2.18
N SER A 310 -13.17 1.67 -2.21
CA SER A 310 -13.20 3.04 -2.70
C SER A 310 -14.36 3.86 -2.12
N ASP A 311 -14.30 5.18 -2.31
CA ASP A 311 -15.50 6.00 -2.26
C ASP A 311 -16.48 5.57 -3.37
N SER A 312 -17.77 5.75 -3.11
CA SER A 312 -18.89 5.52 -4.03
C SER A 312 -19.96 6.58 -3.79
N ALA A 313 -21.01 6.60 -4.63
CA ALA A 313 -22.19 7.44 -4.40
C ALA A 313 -22.87 7.18 -3.04
N LYS A 314 -22.64 6.01 -2.42
CA LYS A 314 -23.20 5.59 -1.13
C LYS A 314 -22.19 5.69 0.02
N GLY A 315 -21.10 6.44 -0.15
CA GLY A 315 -19.99 6.53 0.79
C GLY A 315 -18.89 5.50 0.52
N TYR A 316 -18.03 5.24 1.50
CA TYR A 316 -16.92 4.31 1.34
C TYR A 316 -17.38 2.84 1.38
N VAL A 317 -16.88 2.03 0.46
CA VAL A 317 -17.27 0.62 0.29
C VAL A 317 -16.02 -0.24 0.10
N ALA A 318 -15.83 -1.22 0.99
CA ALA A 318 -14.82 -2.28 0.83
C ALA A 318 -15.35 -3.42 -0.08
N TRP A 319 -15.67 -3.07 -1.32
CA TRP A 319 -16.20 -3.98 -2.34
C TRP A 319 -15.13 -4.55 -3.27
N GLY A 320 -15.57 -5.49 -4.10
CA GLY A 320 -14.77 -6.17 -5.10
C GLY A 320 -15.33 -7.57 -5.34
N GLY A 321 -14.46 -8.45 -5.78
CA GLY A 321 -14.73 -9.86 -5.98
C GLY A 321 -13.64 -10.49 -6.83
N PRO A 322 -13.79 -11.77 -7.18
CA PRO A 322 -14.81 -12.71 -6.74
C PRO A 322 -14.54 -13.26 -5.32
N PRO A 323 -15.56 -13.59 -4.50
CA PRO A 323 -16.99 -13.56 -4.80
C PRO A 323 -17.54 -12.13 -4.85
N ARG A 324 -18.66 -11.96 -5.56
CA ARG A 324 -19.31 -10.66 -5.74
C ARG A 324 -19.71 -10.05 -4.41
N HIS A 325 -19.21 -8.84 -4.14
CA HIS A 325 -19.73 -8.03 -3.06
C HIS A 325 -21.13 -7.49 -3.42
N PRO A 326 -22.15 -7.57 -2.53
CA PRO A 326 -23.55 -7.26 -2.85
C PRO A 326 -23.82 -5.78 -3.19
N ARG A 327 -22.90 -4.88 -2.80
CA ARG A 327 -23.00 -3.44 -3.10
C ARG A 327 -22.38 -3.03 -4.45
N ILE A 328 -21.86 -3.95 -5.27
CA ILE A 328 -21.35 -3.61 -6.61
C ILE A 328 -22.47 -2.95 -7.42
N ASP A 329 -22.16 -1.79 -8.01
CA ASP A 329 -23.10 -0.92 -8.72
C ASP A 329 -22.61 -0.47 -10.11
N GLY A 330 -21.55 -1.10 -10.64
CA GLY A 330 -20.94 -0.76 -11.92
C GLY A 330 -19.81 0.28 -11.84
N THR A 331 -19.47 0.77 -10.64
CA THR A 331 -18.32 1.68 -10.46
C THR A 331 -17.00 1.01 -10.83
N VAL A 332 -16.16 1.76 -11.56
CA VAL A 332 -14.77 1.38 -11.87
C VAL A 332 -13.84 2.15 -10.95
N VAL A 333 -12.85 1.47 -10.39
CA VAL A 333 -11.87 2.06 -9.46
C VAL A 333 -10.48 1.99 -10.11
N PRO A 334 -9.96 3.10 -10.67
CA PRO A 334 -8.73 3.07 -11.49
C PRO A 334 -7.50 2.49 -10.80
N CYS A 335 -7.38 2.62 -9.48
CA CYS A 335 -6.25 2.05 -8.74
C CYS A 335 -6.28 0.51 -8.69
N ALA A 336 -7.40 -0.15 -8.99
CA ALA A 336 -7.44 -1.60 -9.16
C ALA A 336 -6.59 -2.04 -10.36
N ALA A 337 -6.77 -1.43 -11.54
CA ALA A 337 -5.91 -1.70 -12.69
C ALA A 337 -4.50 -1.10 -12.49
N GLY A 338 -4.42 0.15 -12.03
CA GLY A 338 -3.15 0.87 -11.84
C GLY A 338 -2.20 0.19 -10.85
N GLY A 339 -2.71 -0.25 -9.71
CA GLY A 339 -1.97 -0.99 -8.70
C GLY A 339 -1.56 -2.40 -9.12
N SER A 340 -2.07 -2.90 -10.26
CA SER A 340 -1.71 -4.19 -10.82
C SER A 340 -0.78 -4.12 -12.04
N LEU A 341 -0.33 -2.91 -12.42
CA LEU A 341 0.55 -2.71 -13.58
C LEU A 341 1.86 -3.52 -13.49
N MET A 342 2.40 -3.73 -12.28
CA MET A 342 3.62 -4.54 -12.10
C MET A 342 3.40 -6.05 -12.28
N PHE A 343 2.16 -6.52 -12.23
CA PHE A 343 1.81 -7.94 -12.34
C PHE A 343 1.42 -8.28 -13.78
N THR A 344 0.52 -7.49 -14.36
CA THR A 344 -0.16 -7.81 -15.62
C THR A 344 -0.22 -6.57 -16.52
N PRO A 345 0.95 -6.06 -16.97
CA PRO A 345 1.00 -4.85 -17.79
C PRO A 345 0.22 -4.97 -19.10
N ASP A 346 0.08 -6.18 -19.63
CA ASP A 346 -0.69 -6.51 -20.84
C ASP A 346 -2.19 -6.19 -20.73
N ILE A 347 -2.80 -6.32 -19.54
CA ILE A 347 -4.23 -6.00 -19.32
C ILE A 347 -4.44 -4.71 -18.53
N ALA A 348 -3.47 -4.30 -17.71
CA ALA A 348 -3.57 -3.08 -16.90
C ALA A 348 -3.28 -1.83 -17.71
N LEU A 349 -2.29 -1.86 -18.62
CA LEU A 349 -1.94 -0.69 -19.41
C LEU A 349 -3.04 -0.26 -20.40
N PRO A 350 -3.70 -1.16 -21.15
CA PRO A 350 -4.85 -0.78 -21.96
C PRO A 350 -5.98 -0.17 -21.13
N ALA A 351 -6.19 -0.68 -19.91
CA ALA A 351 -7.23 -0.18 -19.02
C ALA A 351 -6.93 1.23 -18.48
N LEU A 352 -5.67 1.55 -18.22
CA LEU A 352 -5.28 2.90 -17.80
C LEU A 352 -5.37 3.94 -18.93
N ARG A 353 -5.27 3.50 -20.20
CA ARG A 353 -5.35 4.38 -21.38
C ARG A 353 -6.77 4.75 -21.78
N THR A 354 -7.76 3.99 -21.33
CA THR A 354 -9.19 4.16 -21.65
C THR A 354 -9.83 5.04 -20.61
#